data_AF-A0A2J7QNU0-F1
#
_entry.id   AF-A0A2J7QNU0-F1
#
_cell.length_a   1.000
_cell.length_b   1.000
_cell.length_c   1.000
_cell.angle_alpha   90.00
_cell.angle_beta   90.00
_cell.angle_gamma   90.00
#
_symmetry.space_group_name_H-M   'P 1'
#
loop_
_entity.id
_entity.type
_entity.pdbx_description
1 polymer ?
#
loop_
_entity_poly.entity_id
_entity_poly.type
_entity_poly.pdbx_seq_one_letter_code
_entity_poly.pdbx_strand_id
1 'polypeptide(L)'
;METCQGCEQDQTRQGCRIQNGVCLCGIGCYSEYRYTTKEECRKALRGSRRDVCQRNPCRNGGACSQTSFEPGYRCRCEGTGYYGSRCQHGKT
;
A
#
# COMPACT_ATOMS: atom_id res chain seq x y z
N MET A 1 -6.93 -23.07 4.93
CA MET A 1 -7.16 -21.97 5.89
C MET A 1 -6.37 -20.77 5.38
N GLU A 2 -6.99 -19.91 4.59
CA GLU A 2 -6.41 -18.61 4.25
C GLU A 2 -6.40 -17.78 5.52
N THR A 3 -5.23 -17.58 6.11
CA THR A 3 -5.09 -16.66 7.22
C THR A 3 -5.34 -15.26 6.66
N CYS A 4 -6.40 -14.59 7.12
CA CYS A 4 -6.47 -13.14 7.02
C CYS A 4 -5.19 -12.63 7.68
N GLN A 5 -4.22 -12.16 6.89
CA GLN A 5 -3.00 -11.52 7.39
C GLN A 5 -3.41 -10.18 8.01
N GLY A 6 -4.09 -10.25 9.15
CA GLY A 6 -4.28 -9.12 10.05
C GLY A 6 -2.94 -8.73 10.65
N CYS A 7 -2.89 -7.56 11.26
CA CYS A 7 -1.73 -7.15 12.02
C CYS A 7 -1.51 -8.16 13.16
N GLU A 8 -0.27 -8.55 13.44
CA GLU A 8 0.00 -9.34 14.65
C GLU A 8 -0.40 -8.49 15.89
N GLN A 9 -0.72 -9.13 17.02
CA GLN A 9 -1.14 -8.44 18.25
C GLN A 9 -0.16 -7.27 18.54
N ASP A 10 -0.71 -6.06 18.67
CA ASP A 10 -0.01 -4.76 18.85
C ASP A 10 0.67 -4.11 17.63
N GLN A 11 0.50 -4.63 16.41
CA GLN A 11 1.04 -3.99 15.20
C GLN A 11 0.09 -2.97 14.55
N THR A 12 -1.03 -2.62 15.19
CA THR A 12 -1.94 -1.58 14.68
C THR A 12 -1.46 -0.20 15.12
N ARG A 13 -1.53 0.77 14.21
CA ARG A 13 -1.31 2.18 14.54
C ARG A 13 -2.25 3.07 13.76
N GLN A 14 -2.48 4.26 14.30
CA GLN A 14 -2.93 5.37 13.47
C GLN A 14 -1.75 5.85 12.60
N GLY A 15 -2.00 6.05 11.32
CA GLY A 15 -0.99 6.55 10.40
C GLY A 15 -1.59 7.03 9.11
N CYS A 16 -0.73 7.48 8.21
CA CYS A 16 -1.09 7.99 6.90
C CYS A 16 -0.23 7.33 5.81
N ARG A 17 -0.79 7.24 4.61
CA ARG A 17 -0.09 6.85 3.38
C ARG A 17 -0.53 7.76 2.25
N ILE A 18 0.31 7.90 1.25
CA ILE A 18 -0.08 8.56 0.01
C ILE A 18 -0.75 7.53 -0.89
N GLN A 19 -1.89 7.89 -1.46
CA GLN A 19 -2.58 7.08 -2.44
C GLN A 19 -3.26 8.01 -3.44
N ASN A 20 -2.94 7.86 -4.72
CA ASN A 20 -3.41 8.73 -5.81
C ASN A 20 -3.15 10.23 -5.54
N GLY A 21 -1.97 10.56 -5.00
CA GLY A 21 -1.60 11.94 -4.70
C GLY A 21 -2.34 12.60 -3.52
N VAL A 22 -3.16 11.85 -2.78
CA VAL A 22 -3.81 12.32 -1.54
C VAL A 22 -3.28 11.58 -0.32
N CYS A 23 -3.30 12.25 0.84
CA CYS A 23 -2.99 11.63 2.11
C CYS A 23 -4.22 10.94 2.69
N LEU A 24 -4.20 9.61 2.69
CA LEU A 24 -5.19 8.78 3.37
C LEU A 24 -4.66 8.39 4.74
N CYS A 25 -5.43 8.69 5.78
CA CYS A 25 -5.08 8.40 7.16
C CYS A 25 -6.15 7.52 7.81
N GLY A 26 -5.75 6.64 8.72
CA GLY A 26 -6.65 5.73 9.40
C GLY A 26 -5.92 4.87 10.43
N ILE A 27 -6.60 3.83 10.89
CA ILE A 27 -6.03 2.79 11.75
C ILE A 27 -5.84 1.53 10.90
N GLY A 28 -4.78 0.77 11.14
CA GLY A 28 -4.32 -0.30 10.26
C GLY A 28 -2.92 -0.76 10.66
N CYS A 29 -2.30 -1.65 9.89
CA CYS A 29 -1.01 -2.19 10.30
C CYS A 29 0.12 -1.16 10.16
N TYR A 30 1.12 -1.25 11.02
CA TYR A 30 2.32 -0.42 10.97
C TYR A 30 2.91 -0.37 9.55
N SER A 31 2.93 -1.52 8.90
CA SER A 31 3.42 -1.76 7.54
C SER A 31 2.67 -1.04 6.42
N GLU A 32 1.37 -0.77 6.62
CA GLU A 32 0.47 -0.16 5.63
C GLU A 32 0.54 1.37 5.61
N TYR A 33 1.02 1.97 6.70
CA TYR A 33 1.22 3.41 6.80
C TYR A 33 2.69 3.74 6.66
N ARG A 34 2.99 4.75 5.83
CA ARG A 34 4.36 5.24 5.62
C ARG A 34 4.69 6.44 6.51
N TYR A 35 3.67 7.15 6.96
CA TYR A 35 3.77 8.38 7.73
C TYR A 35 2.99 8.23 9.03
N THR A 36 3.51 8.78 10.12
CA THR A 36 2.84 8.74 11.42
C THR A 36 1.79 9.85 11.50
N THR A 37 2.05 10.99 10.85
CA THR A 37 1.17 12.17 10.87
C THR A 37 0.72 12.58 9.46
N LYS A 38 -0.40 13.31 9.40
CA LYS A 38 -0.93 13.86 8.14
C LYS A 38 0.02 14.92 7.58
N GLU A 39 0.68 15.67 8.44
CA GLU A 39 1.63 16.73 8.10
C GLU A 39 2.87 16.16 7.41
N GLU A 40 3.44 15.07 7.94
CA GLU A 40 4.54 14.33 7.29
C GLU A 40 4.14 13.85 5.90
N CYS A 41 2.95 13.25 5.77
CA CYS A 41 2.42 12.80 4.49
C CYS A 41 2.29 13.97 3.49
N ARG A 42 1.79 15.14 3.92
CA ARG A 42 1.65 16.33 3.07
C ARG A 42 2.99 16.92 2.67
N LYS A 43 3.99 16.91 3.56
CA LYS A 43 5.36 17.31 3.23
C LYS A 43 5.95 16.37 2.18
N ALA A 44 5.74 15.06 2.31
CA ALA A 44 6.21 14.08 1.33
C ALA A 44 5.55 14.25 -0.05
N LEU A 45 4.24 14.54 -0.10
CA LEU A 45 3.52 14.88 -1.34
C LEU A 45 4.14 16.09 -2.05
N ARG A 46 4.53 17.12 -1.29
CA ARG A 46 5.14 18.35 -1.83
C ARG A 46 6.60 18.14 -2.26
N GLY A 47 7.32 17.22 -1.60
CA GLY A 47 8.76 17.04 -1.73
C GLY A 47 9.25 16.05 -2.79
N SER A 48 8.45 15.69 -3.80
CA SER A 48 8.81 14.74 -4.86
C SER A 48 9.18 13.30 -4.38
N ARG A 49 8.84 12.90 -3.15
CA ARG A 49 8.69 11.46 -2.81
C ARG A 49 7.38 10.98 -3.44
N ARG A 50 7.48 10.72 -4.74
CA ARG A 50 6.34 10.45 -5.62
C ARG A 50 5.58 9.25 -5.12
N ASP A 51 4.28 9.35 -5.25
CA ASP A 51 3.40 8.23 -5.05
C ASP A 51 3.87 7.07 -5.93
N VAL A 52 4.44 6.03 -5.33
CA VAL A 52 4.97 4.87 -6.06
C VAL A 52 3.85 4.14 -6.81
N CYS A 53 2.61 4.30 -6.37
CA CYS A 53 1.44 3.79 -7.07
C CYS A 53 1.07 4.62 -8.32
N GLN A 54 1.55 5.86 -8.46
CA GLN A 54 1.26 6.70 -9.62
C GLN A 54 1.80 6.10 -10.93
N ARG A 55 2.84 5.27 -10.86
CA ARG A 55 3.38 4.54 -12.03
C ARG A 55 2.58 3.28 -12.36
N ASN A 56 1.49 3.01 -11.64
CA ASN A 56 0.66 1.81 -11.75
C ASN A 56 1.51 0.53 -11.83
N PRO A 57 2.29 0.21 -10.78
CA PRO A 57 3.20 -0.93 -10.82
C PRO A 57 2.47 -2.28 -10.87
N CYS A 58 1.22 -2.35 -10.40
CA CYS A 58 0.36 -3.52 -10.39
C CYS A 58 -0.28 -3.75 -11.76
N ARG A 59 -0.14 -4.96 -12.30
CA ARG A 59 -0.71 -5.37 -13.60
C ARG A 59 -2.13 -5.91 -13.43
N ASN A 60 -2.81 -6.09 -14.56
CA ASN A 60 -4.06 -6.85 -14.66
C ASN A 60 -5.15 -6.41 -13.66
N GLY A 61 -5.30 -5.10 -13.46
CA GLY A 61 -6.32 -4.53 -12.56
C GLY A 61 -6.00 -4.64 -11.07
N GLY A 62 -4.78 -5.05 -10.69
CA GLY A 62 -4.37 -5.11 -9.28
C GLY A 62 -4.36 -3.74 -8.62
N ALA A 63 -4.87 -3.66 -7.39
CA ALA A 63 -4.89 -2.41 -6.63
C ALA A 63 -3.53 -2.15 -5.95
N CYS A 64 -2.97 -0.96 -6.17
CA CYS A 64 -1.72 -0.55 -5.54
C CYS A 64 -1.97 0.14 -4.19
N SER A 65 -1.12 -0.14 -3.20
CA SER A 65 -1.08 0.61 -1.95
C SER A 65 0.36 0.84 -1.53
N GLN A 66 0.65 2.05 -1.06
CA GLN A 66 1.94 2.38 -0.47
C GLN A 66 2.17 1.64 0.84
N THR A 67 3.43 1.30 1.09
CA THR A 67 3.87 0.61 2.30
C THR A 67 5.17 1.22 2.82
N SER A 68 5.51 0.88 4.07
CA SER A 68 6.80 1.26 4.66
C SER A 68 7.96 0.40 4.16
N PHE A 69 7.69 -0.84 3.72
CA PHE A 69 8.70 -1.80 3.28
C PHE A 69 9.09 -1.61 1.81
N GLU A 70 10.33 -1.92 1.45
CA GLU A 70 10.77 -1.94 0.04
C GLU A 70 9.97 -2.97 -0.77
N PRO A 71 9.57 -2.66 -2.02
CA PRO A 71 9.94 -1.50 -2.84
C PRO A 71 9.09 -0.22 -2.59
N GLY A 72 8.36 -0.14 -1.47
CA GLY A 72 7.53 0.99 -1.07
C GLY A 72 6.05 0.84 -1.44
N TYR A 73 5.67 -0.28 -2.07
CA TYR A 73 4.30 -0.60 -2.44
C TYR A 73 4.00 -2.08 -2.31
N ARG A 74 2.71 -2.41 -2.25
CA ARG A 74 2.16 -3.76 -2.38
C ARG A 74 1.01 -3.75 -3.39
N CYS A 75 0.91 -4.82 -4.17
CA CYS A 75 -0.21 -5.07 -5.05
C CYS A 75 -1.20 -6.04 -4.39
N ARG A 76 -2.48 -5.68 -4.41
CA ARG A 76 -3.61 -6.54 -4.06
C ARG A 76 -4.21 -7.09 -5.35
N CYS A 77 -4.13 -8.41 -5.51
CA CYS A 77 -4.56 -9.14 -6.71
C CYS A 77 -5.88 -9.88 -6.48
N GLU A 78 -6.50 -9.75 -5.30
CA GLU A 78 -7.77 -10.35 -4.97
C GLU A 78 -8.85 -9.91 -5.98
N GLY A 79 -9.62 -10.87 -6.48
CA GLY A 79 -10.67 -10.60 -7.48
C GLY A 79 -10.19 -10.38 -8.91
N THR A 80 -8.87 -10.34 -9.19
CA THR A 80 -8.38 -10.14 -10.58
C THR A 80 -8.20 -11.43 -11.36
N GLY A 81 -8.10 -12.59 -10.69
CA GLY A 81 -7.69 -13.85 -11.32
C GLY A 81 -6.18 -13.97 -11.54
N TYR A 82 -5.38 -13.01 -11.06
CA TYR A 82 -3.92 -13.01 -11.17
C TYR A 82 -3.24 -13.12 -9.80
N TYR A 83 -1.93 -13.40 -9.80
CA TYR A 83 -1.08 -13.48 -8.62
C TYR A 83 0.36 -13.01 -8.91
N GLY A 84 1.20 -13.02 -7.88
CA GLY A 84 2.57 -12.50 -7.91
C GLY A 84 2.67 -11.09 -7.36
N SER A 85 3.90 -10.63 -7.10
CA SER A 85 4.17 -9.32 -6.46
C SER A 85 3.59 -8.12 -7.21
N ARG A 86 3.36 -8.26 -8.52
CA ARG A 86 2.77 -7.24 -9.40
C ARG A 86 1.52 -7.75 -10.12
N CYS A 87 0.88 -8.82 -9.63
CA CYS A 87 -0.27 -9.46 -10.28
C CYS A 87 0.02 -9.88 -11.74
N GLN A 88 1.24 -10.34 -12.04
CA GLN A 88 1.69 -10.61 -13.40
C GLN A 88 1.41 -12.04 -13.90
N HIS A 89 1.08 -12.98 -13.01
CA HIS A 89 0.83 -14.38 -13.38
C HIS A 89 -0.66 -14.69 -13.32
N GLY A 90 -1.19 -15.37 -14.33
CA GLY A 90 -2.59 -15.81 -14.34
C GLY A 90 -2.79 -17.07 -13.53
N LYS A 91 -3.88 -17.15 -12.77
CA LYS A 91 -4.35 -18.41 -12.17
C LYS A 91 -5.02 -19.19 -13.31
N THR A 92 -4.30 -20.15 -13.88
CA THR A 92 -4.87 -21.13 -14.83
C THR A 92 -6.00 -21.92 -14.20
#